data_AF-A0A959XXJ3-F1
#
_entry.id   AF-A0A959XXJ3-F1
#
_cell.length_a   1.000
_cell.length_b   1.000
_cell.length_c   1.000
_cell.angle_alpha   90.00
_cell.angle_beta   90.00
_cell.angle_gamma   90.00
#
_symmetry.space_group_name_H-M   'P 1'
#
loop_
_entity.id
_entity.type
_entity.pdbx_description
1 polymer ?
#
loop_
_entity_poly.entity_id
_entity_poly.type
_entity_poly.pdbx_seq_one_letter_code
_entity_poly.pdbx_strand_id
1 'polypeptide(L)'
;GQLITGKKRMKGKVKNGRFVPDTARDVLKIAVVNRYKDAPPAVGWITNFGLKRGAIAGSVAHDSHNIVAVGTNDEDLCAAINLVIDTKGGVSLADGEMRNVLPLPVAGIMTDADAYEVAEAYARIDAQAKALGSPLAAPYMTLSFMALLVIPHLKMSDLGLFDGDAFRLVGR
;
A
#
# COMPACT_ATOMS: atom_id res chain seq x y z
N GLY A 1 1.94 -13.85 -5.63
CA GLY A 1 2.70 -12.59 -5.77
C GLY A 1 4.17 -12.94 -5.98
N GLN A 2 4.98 -12.01 -6.48
CA GLN A 2 6.42 -12.18 -6.67
C GLN A 2 7.15 -11.08 -5.90
N LEU A 3 8.27 -11.43 -5.23
CA LEU A 3 9.07 -10.50 -4.44
C LEU A 3 9.88 -9.53 -5.32
N ILE A 4 10.43 -10.07 -6.42
CA ILE A 4 11.16 -9.31 -7.43
C ILE A 4 10.17 -8.51 -8.25
N THR A 5 10.34 -7.18 -8.27
CA THR A 5 9.50 -6.26 -9.04
C THR A 5 10.28 -5.70 -10.22
N GLY A 6 9.66 -5.68 -11.40
CA GLY A 6 10.21 -5.00 -12.57
C GLY A 6 10.00 -3.49 -12.52
N LYS A 7 10.62 -2.79 -13.49
CA LYS A 7 10.36 -1.37 -13.77
C LYS A 7 9.69 -1.23 -15.13
N LYS A 8 8.66 -0.36 -15.22
CA LYS A 8 7.92 -0.13 -16.48
C LYS A 8 7.68 1.37 -16.68
N ARG A 9 7.95 1.85 -17.90
CA ARG A 9 7.54 3.19 -18.33
C ARG A 9 6.17 3.11 -18.97
N MET A 10 5.23 3.95 -18.52
CA MET A 10 3.86 3.98 -19.03
C MET A 10 3.43 5.43 -19.23
N LYS A 11 2.59 5.68 -20.24
CA LYS A 11 1.91 6.98 -20.39
C LYS A 11 0.87 7.13 -19.28
N GLY A 12 1.07 8.10 -18.39
CA GLY A 12 0.13 8.41 -17.32
C GLY A 12 -1.19 8.98 -17.87
N LYS A 13 -2.29 8.69 -17.19
CA LYS A 13 -3.58 9.35 -17.44
C LYS A 13 -3.56 10.71 -16.78
N VAL A 14 -3.94 11.76 -17.51
CA VAL A 14 -3.93 13.13 -17.02
C VAL A 14 -5.36 13.67 -16.99
N LYS A 15 -5.75 14.28 -15.87
CA LYS A 15 -7.02 15.01 -15.72
C LYS A 15 -6.70 16.32 -15.00
N ASN A 16 -7.17 17.45 -15.53
CA ASN A 16 -6.93 18.78 -14.96
C ASN A 16 -5.44 19.06 -14.66
N GLY A 17 -4.55 18.68 -15.59
CA GLY A 17 -3.10 18.87 -15.46
C GLY A 17 -2.41 17.99 -14.42
N ARG A 18 -3.11 17.05 -13.78
CA ARG A 18 -2.55 16.12 -12.78
C ARG A 18 -2.61 14.68 -13.26
N PHE A 19 -1.61 13.89 -12.91
CA PHE A 19 -1.67 12.44 -13.11
C PHE A 19 -2.70 11.82 -12.17
N VAL A 20 -3.56 10.97 -12.71
CA VAL A 20 -4.61 10.26 -11.98
C VAL A 20 -4.52 8.75 -12.22
N PRO A 21 -4.99 7.92 -11.28
CA PRO A 21 -5.07 6.48 -11.49
C PRO A 21 -5.88 6.09 -12.74
N ASP A 22 -5.49 4.97 -13.33
CA ASP A 22 -6.15 4.35 -14.48
C ASP A 22 -6.38 2.86 -14.20
N THR A 23 -7.53 2.55 -13.59
CA THR A 23 -7.91 1.19 -13.18
C THR A 23 -8.15 0.25 -14.37
N ALA A 24 -8.41 0.78 -15.57
CA ALA A 24 -8.55 0.00 -16.79
C ALA A 24 -7.19 -0.53 -17.27
N ARG A 25 -6.12 0.26 -17.12
CA ARG A 25 -4.73 -0.12 -17.43
C ARG A 25 -3.93 -0.59 -16.21
N ASP A 26 -4.61 -0.73 -15.07
CA ASP A 26 -4.02 -1.07 -13.77
C ASP A 26 -2.80 -0.19 -13.43
N VAL A 27 -3.00 1.12 -13.48
CA VAL A 27 -2.03 2.11 -13.02
C VAL A 27 -2.61 2.78 -11.79
N LEU A 28 -2.14 2.36 -10.61
CA LEU A 28 -2.64 2.79 -9.31
C LEU A 28 -1.64 3.70 -8.62
N LYS A 29 -2.13 4.48 -7.66
CA LYS A 29 -1.27 5.29 -6.80
C LYS A 29 -0.75 4.41 -5.66
N ILE A 30 0.54 4.52 -5.37
CA ILE A 30 1.15 3.97 -4.15
C ILE A 30 1.66 5.13 -3.30
N ALA A 31 1.47 5.06 -1.99
CA ALA A 31 1.99 6.04 -1.04
C ALA A 31 2.75 5.34 0.09
N VAL A 32 3.82 5.97 0.55
CA VAL A 32 4.53 5.60 1.78
C VAL A 32 4.57 6.82 2.69
N VAL A 33 4.03 6.67 3.90
CA VAL A 33 3.99 7.72 4.93
C VAL A 33 4.98 7.37 6.02
N ASN A 34 5.93 8.28 6.29
CA ASN A 34 6.87 8.12 7.39
C ASN A 34 6.10 8.22 8.71
N ARG A 35 6.19 7.17 9.55
CA ARG A 35 5.49 7.14 10.84
C ARG A 35 6.38 7.48 12.04
N TYR A 36 7.66 7.74 11.81
CA TYR A 36 8.66 8.04 12.85
C TYR A 36 9.05 9.52 12.88
N LYS A 37 8.77 10.26 11.79
CA LYS A 37 9.03 11.69 11.65
C LYS A 37 7.87 12.32 10.88
N ASP A 38 7.53 13.55 11.26
CA ASP A 38 6.63 14.36 10.46
C ASP A 38 7.32 14.75 9.15
N ALA A 39 6.87 14.15 8.06
CA ALA A 39 7.43 14.32 6.73
C ALA A 39 6.32 14.16 5.67
N PRO A 40 6.44 14.83 4.52
CA PRO A 40 5.50 14.64 3.42
C PRO A 40 5.43 13.17 2.96
N PRO A 41 4.24 12.64 2.63
CA PRO A 41 4.12 11.32 2.03
C PRO A 41 4.88 11.23 0.71
N ALA A 42 5.62 10.14 0.52
CA ALA A 42 6.18 9.81 -0.77
C ALA A 42 5.11 9.11 -1.61
N VAL A 43 4.89 9.60 -2.83
CA VAL A 43 3.84 9.11 -3.74
C VAL A 43 4.45 8.63 -5.05
N GLY A 44 3.98 7.50 -5.56
CA GLY A 44 4.41 6.91 -6.80
C GLY A 44 3.27 6.19 -7.54
N TRP A 45 3.66 5.41 -8.54
CA TRP A 45 2.74 4.63 -9.38
C TRP A 45 3.11 3.17 -9.33
N ILE A 46 2.09 2.31 -9.27
CA ILE A 46 2.24 0.87 -9.25
C ILE A 46 1.27 0.22 -10.25
N THR A 47 1.64 -0.95 -10.76
CA THR A 47 0.81 -1.76 -11.65
C THR A 47 0.84 -3.22 -11.20
N ASN A 48 -0.10 -4.03 -11.69
CA ASN A 48 -0.32 -5.43 -11.32
C ASN A 48 -0.88 -5.63 -9.89
N PHE A 49 -1.45 -4.59 -9.28
CA PHE A 49 -2.24 -4.72 -8.05
C PHE A 49 -3.71 -5.01 -8.35
N GLY A 50 -4.22 -4.52 -9.48
CA GLY A 50 -5.51 -4.90 -10.04
C GLY A 50 -6.75 -4.32 -9.37
N LEU A 51 -6.61 -3.53 -8.30
CA LEU A 51 -7.76 -2.87 -7.65
C LEU A 51 -8.56 -2.06 -8.67
N LYS A 52 -9.88 -2.22 -8.63
CA LYS A 52 -10.83 -1.53 -9.52
C LYS A 52 -11.54 -0.36 -8.84
N ARG A 53 -11.61 -0.39 -7.52
CA ARG A 53 -12.10 0.68 -6.64
C ARG A 53 -11.40 0.61 -5.29
N GLY A 54 -11.62 1.60 -4.43
CA GLY A 54 -11.09 1.62 -3.07
C GLY A 54 -9.57 1.75 -2.97
N ALA A 55 -9.07 1.50 -1.77
CA ALA A 55 -7.67 1.44 -1.40
C ALA A 55 -7.44 0.46 -0.25
N ILE A 56 -6.20 0.00 -0.12
CA ILE A 56 -5.71 -0.78 1.02
C ILE A 56 -4.45 -0.14 1.60
N ALA A 57 -4.23 -0.29 2.89
CA ALA A 57 -3.03 0.18 3.58
C ALA A 57 -2.55 -0.82 4.63
N GLY A 58 -1.29 -0.68 5.05
CA GLY A 58 -0.73 -1.44 6.16
C GLY A 58 0.52 -0.82 6.74
N SER A 59 0.74 -1.02 8.04
CA SER A 59 1.98 -0.62 8.74
C SER A 59 3.03 -1.74 8.81
N VAL A 60 2.68 -2.97 8.43
CA VAL A 60 3.64 -4.05 8.22
C VAL A 60 4.25 -3.88 6.82
N ALA A 61 5.25 -3.01 6.70
CA ALA A 61 5.97 -2.75 5.44
C ALA A 61 7.46 -3.06 5.58
N HIS A 62 7.89 -4.20 5.06
CA HIS A 62 9.27 -4.67 5.24
C HIS A 62 10.28 -3.69 4.63
N ASP A 63 11.36 -3.29 5.29
CA ASP A 63 11.71 -3.51 6.71
C ASP A 63 11.67 -2.22 7.54
N SER A 64 11.31 -1.09 6.93
CA SER A 64 11.20 0.19 7.65
C SER A 64 9.90 0.30 8.46
N HIS A 65 8.89 -0.48 8.09
CA HIS A 65 7.55 -0.50 8.69
C HIS A 65 6.88 0.88 8.71
N ASN A 66 7.13 1.70 7.70
CA ASN A 66 6.30 2.88 7.42
C ASN A 66 4.90 2.45 6.96
N ILE A 67 3.93 3.36 6.94
CA ILE A 67 2.61 3.04 6.41
C ILE A 67 2.72 3.04 4.89
N VAL A 68 2.34 1.93 4.26
CA VAL A 68 2.29 1.79 2.80
C VAL A 68 0.83 1.59 2.37
N ALA A 69 0.43 2.23 1.27
CA ALA A 69 -0.94 2.15 0.76
C ALA A 69 -0.97 2.13 -0.76
N VAL A 70 -1.96 1.42 -1.33
CA VAL A 70 -2.25 1.42 -2.77
C VAL A 70 -3.74 1.68 -2.97
N GLY A 71 -4.07 2.54 -3.92
CA GLY A 71 -5.45 2.98 -4.11
C GLY A 71 -5.78 3.49 -5.51
N THR A 72 -7.08 3.56 -5.78
CA THR A 72 -7.66 3.96 -7.06
C THR A 72 -8.07 5.43 -7.13
N ASN A 73 -8.11 6.11 -5.99
CA ASN A 73 -8.40 7.53 -5.83
C ASN A 73 -7.75 8.03 -4.52
N ASP A 74 -7.73 9.34 -4.31
CA ASP A 74 -7.01 9.95 -3.19
C ASP A 74 -7.81 9.90 -1.89
N GLU A 75 -9.14 9.99 -2.00
CA GLU A 75 -10.07 9.96 -0.87
C GLU A 75 -9.99 8.62 -0.11
N ASP A 76 -10.12 7.51 -0.82
CA ASP A 76 -10.00 6.16 -0.24
C ASP A 76 -8.57 5.87 0.24
N LEU A 77 -7.56 6.35 -0.49
CA LEU A 77 -6.16 6.18 -0.08
C LEU A 77 -5.89 6.85 1.27
N CYS A 78 -6.32 8.12 1.42
CA CYS A 78 -6.23 8.85 2.67
C CYS A 78 -7.05 8.18 3.78
N ALA A 79 -8.27 7.74 3.47
CA ALA A 79 -9.11 7.05 4.44
C ALA A 79 -8.47 5.76 4.96
N ALA A 80 -7.94 4.91 4.08
CA ALA A 80 -7.26 3.68 4.48
C ALA A 80 -6.02 3.97 5.34
N ILE A 81 -5.20 4.96 4.96
CA ILE A 81 -4.03 5.39 5.75
C ILE A 81 -4.45 5.87 7.14
N ASN A 82 -5.46 6.73 7.23
CA ASN A 82 -5.91 7.30 8.50
C ASN A 82 -6.46 6.21 9.44
N LEU A 83 -7.15 5.19 8.93
CA LEU A 83 -7.55 4.05 9.76
C LEU A 83 -6.36 3.37 10.43
N VAL A 84 -5.24 3.19 9.72
CA VAL A 84 -4.01 2.61 10.29
C VAL A 84 -3.41 3.53 11.34
N ILE A 85 -3.44 4.85 11.13
CA ILE A 85 -2.96 5.84 12.09
C ILE A 85 -3.81 5.80 13.37
N ASP A 86 -5.13 5.85 13.23
CA ASP A 86 -6.09 5.89 14.32
C ASP A 86 -6.00 4.64 15.21
N THR A 87 -5.76 3.47 14.61
CA THR A 87 -5.56 2.21 15.35
C THR A 87 -4.13 1.97 15.81
N LYS A 88 -3.22 2.93 15.62
CA LYS A 88 -1.79 2.85 15.96
C LYS A 88 -1.07 1.68 15.26
N GLY A 89 -1.52 1.38 14.05
CA GLY A 89 -1.04 0.33 13.17
C GLY A 89 -2.07 -0.76 12.89
N GLY A 90 -1.80 -1.55 11.87
CA GLY A 90 -2.75 -2.52 11.35
C GLY A 90 -2.65 -2.71 9.85
N VAL A 91 -3.65 -3.41 9.31
CA VAL A 91 -3.97 -3.43 7.88
C VAL A 91 -5.40 -2.92 7.70
N SER A 92 -5.65 -2.11 6.67
CA SER A 92 -6.93 -1.46 6.46
C SER A 92 -7.36 -1.46 5.00
N LEU A 93 -8.64 -1.18 4.81
CA LEU A 93 -9.30 -1.01 3.53
C LEU A 93 -10.32 0.14 3.61
N ALA A 94 -10.44 0.89 2.52
CA ALA A 94 -11.48 1.89 2.32
C ALA A 94 -12.05 1.83 0.90
N ASP A 95 -13.38 2.03 0.76
CA ASP A 95 -14.09 2.09 -0.53
C ASP A 95 -15.37 2.94 -0.37
N GLY A 96 -15.32 4.22 -0.76
CA GLY A 96 -16.43 5.17 -0.58
C GLY A 96 -16.67 5.46 0.90
N GLU A 97 -17.77 4.95 1.47
CA GLU A 97 -18.09 5.03 2.90
C GLU A 97 -17.59 3.82 3.70
N MET A 98 -17.21 2.73 3.01
CA MET A 98 -16.73 1.52 3.68
C MET A 98 -15.38 1.80 4.35
N ARG A 99 -15.27 1.46 5.63
CA ARG A 99 -14.04 1.54 6.42
C ARG A 99 -13.85 0.22 7.15
N ASN A 100 -12.72 -0.45 6.93
CA ASN A 100 -12.38 -1.66 7.68
C ASN A 100 -10.90 -1.66 8.05
N VAL A 101 -10.60 -2.18 9.23
CA VAL A 101 -9.24 -2.24 9.77
C VAL A 101 -9.11 -3.46 10.68
N LEU A 102 -7.98 -4.15 10.57
CA LEU A 102 -7.49 -5.08 11.56
C LEU A 102 -6.40 -4.36 12.37
N PRO A 103 -6.68 -3.93 13.61
CA PRO A 103 -5.71 -3.25 14.45
C PRO A 103 -4.51 -4.15 14.79
N LEU A 104 -3.30 -3.59 14.72
CA LEU A 104 -2.08 -4.23 15.19
C LEU A 104 -1.32 -3.26 16.11
N PRO A 105 -1.88 -2.92 17.29
CA PRO A 105 -1.43 -1.77 18.09
C PRO A 105 -0.03 -1.93 18.69
N VAL A 106 0.50 -3.14 18.78
CA VAL A 106 1.84 -3.38 19.34
C VAL A 106 2.87 -3.12 18.24
N ALA A 107 3.57 -1.99 18.36
CA ALA A 107 4.55 -1.47 17.39
C ALA A 107 4.02 -1.29 15.95
N GLY A 108 2.70 -1.35 15.75
CA GLY A 108 2.08 -1.39 14.44
C GLY A 108 2.35 -2.67 13.64
N ILE A 109 2.66 -3.78 14.31
CA ILE A 109 3.07 -5.05 13.68
C ILE A 109 2.28 -6.24 14.22
N MET A 110 1.94 -6.23 15.51
CA MET A 110 1.24 -7.32 16.16
C MET A 110 0.11 -6.82 17.07
N THR A 111 -0.69 -7.75 17.57
CA THR A 111 -1.77 -7.50 18.54
C THR A 111 -1.68 -8.54 19.65
N ASP A 112 -2.20 -8.18 20.82
CA ASP A 112 -2.41 -9.02 21.99
C ASP A 112 -3.79 -9.69 22.02
N ALA A 113 -4.61 -9.50 20.99
CA ALA A 113 -5.89 -10.17 20.81
C ALA A 113 -5.73 -11.68 20.53
N ASP A 114 -6.84 -12.42 20.65
CA ASP A 114 -6.85 -13.86 20.41
C ASP A 114 -6.42 -14.21 18.97
N ALA A 115 -5.57 -15.23 18.85
CA ALA A 115 -4.98 -15.60 17.57
C ALA A 115 -6.00 -16.09 16.54
N TYR A 116 -7.07 -16.79 16.97
CA TYR A 116 -8.10 -17.28 16.07
C TYR A 116 -8.99 -16.14 15.59
N GLU A 117 -9.38 -15.23 16.48
CA GLU A 117 -10.14 -14.02 16.12
C GLU A 117 -9.36 -13.15 15.11
N VAL A 118 -8.06 -12.97 15.33
CA VAL A 118 -7.18 -12.22 14.44
C VAL A 118 -7.03 -12.91 13.09
N ALA A 119 -6.90 -14.24 13.07
CA ALA A 119 -6.82 -15.01 11.82
C ALA A 119 -8.11 -14.89 10.99
N GLU A 120 -9.27 -14.98 11.63
CA GLU A 120 -10.57 -14.79 10.97
C GLU A 120 -10.74 -13.36 10.44
N ALA A 121 -10.37 -12.35 11.25
CA ALA A 121 -10.43 -10.95 10.85
C ALA A 121 -9.48 -10.66 9.66
N TYR A 122 -8.27 -11.23 9.66
CA TYR A 122 -7.33 -11.13 8.55
C TYR A 122 -7.88 -11.80 7.29
N ALA A 123 -8.42 -13.01 7.40
CA ALA A 123 -9.03 -13.71 6.27
C ALA A 123 -10.19 -12.89 5.65
N ARG A 124 -11.01 -12.26 6.50
CA ARG A 124 -12.11 -11.38 6.07
C ARG A 124 -11.61 -10.15 5.33
N ILE A 125 -10.63 -9.42 5.87
CA ILE A 125 -10.15 -8.19 5.22
C ILE A 125 -9.35 -8.48 3.93
N ASP A 126 -8.64 -9.61 3.88
CA ASP A 126 -7.98 -10.11 2.66
C ASP A 126 -9.00 -10.45 1.55
N ALA A 127 -10.09 -11.14 1.90
CA ALA A 127 -11.18 -11.43 0.97
C ALA A 127 -11.84 -10.15 0.45
N GLN A 128 -12.03 -9.13 1.30
CA GLN A 128 -12.56 -7.84 0.88
C GLN A 128 -11.61 -7.10 -0.07
N ALA A 129 -10.30 -7.10 0.19
CA ALA A 129 -9.32 -6.52 -0.73
C ALA A 129 -9.36 -7.19 -2.12
N LYS A 130 -9.57 -8.51 -2.18
CA LYS A 130 -9.80 -9.23 -3.44
C LYS A 130 -11.11 -8.82 -4.10
N ALA A 131 -12.18 -8.59 -3.33
CA ALA A 131 -13.47 -8.11 -3.84
C ALA A 131 -13.44 -6.66 -4.38
N LEU A 132 -12.43 -5.87 -4.02
CA LEU A 132 -12.13 -4.58 -4.68
C LEU A 132 -11.53 -4.75 -6.09
N GLY A 133 -11.13 -5.97 -6.46
CA GLY A 133 -10.69 -6.34 -7.80
C GLY A 133 -9.25 -6.88 -7.88
N SER A 134 -8.51 -6.91 -6.76
CA SER A 134 -7.13 -7.43 -6.76
C SER A 134 -7.10 -8.92 -7.12
N PRO A 135 -6.34 -9.33 -8.17
CA PRO A 135 -6.15 -10.74 -8.53
C PRO A 135 -5.06 -11.41 -7.68
N LEU A 136 -4.39 -10.67 -6.80
CA LEU A 136 -3.30 -11.19 -5.98
C LEU A 136 -3.82 -12.21 -4.96
N ALA A 137 -3.11 -13.33 -4.83
CA ALA A 137 -3.40 -14.34 -3.82
C ALA A 137 -3.32 -13.80 -2.37
N ALA A 138 -2.43 -12.82 -2.13
CA ALA A 138 -2.25 -12.15 -0.85
C ALA A 138 -1.90 -10.66 -1.09
N PRO A 139 -2.89 -9.76 -1.19
CA PRO A 139 -2.68 -8.34 -1.49
C PRO A 139 -1.85 -7.61 -0.43
N TYR A 140 -2.14 -7.81 0.87
CA TYR A 140 -1.42 -7.15 1.97
C TYR A 140 0.03 -7.63 2.09
N MET A 141 0.27 -8.93 1.91
CA MET A 141 1.64 -9.45 1.90
C MET A 141 2.41 -8.95 0.67
N THR A 142 1.76 -8.79 -0.49
CA THR A 142 2.44 -8.18 -1.65
C THR A 142 2.77 -6.72 -1.37
N LEU A 143 1.84 -5.99 -0.75
CA LEU A 143 2.01 -4.59 -0.37
C LEU A 143 3.19 -4.39 0.59
N SER A 144 3.36 -5.27 1.58
CA SER A 144 4.44 -5.17 2.57
C SER A 144 5.83 -5.19 1.95
N PHE A 145 6.02 -5.89 0.83
CA PHE A 145 7.30 -5.97 0.11
C PHE A 145 7.54 -4.82 -0.89
N MET A 146 6.57 -3.92 -1.09
CA MET A 146 6.78 -2.77 -1.97
C MET A 146 7.72 -1.73 -1.36
N ALA A 147 7.91 -1.77 -0.04
CA ALA A 147 8.84 -0.91 0.70
C ALA A 147 10.22 -1.55 0.98
N LEU A 148 10.45 -2.80 0.54
CA LEU A 148 11.68 -3.51 0.88
C LEU A 148 12.81 -3.18 -0.10
N LEU A 149 13.58 -2.13 0.23
CA LEU A 149 14.55 -1.48 -0.67
C LEU A 149 15.70 -2.37 -1.14
N VAL A 150 16.01 -3.44 -0.42
CA VAL A 150 17.11 -4.36 -0.74
C VAL A 150 16.76 -5.39 -1.81
N ILE A 151 15.50 -5.44 -2.26
CA ILE A 151 15.07 -6.34 -3.34
C ILE A 151 14.98 -5.56 -4.67
N PRO A 152 15.62 -6.05 -5.75
CA PRO A 152 15.54 -5.40 -7.05
C PRO A 152 14.14 -5.48 -7.69
N HIS A 153 13.82 -4.64 -8.67
CA HIS A 153 14.63 -3.57 -9.24
C HIS A 153 14.19 -2.17 -8.78
N LEU A 154 12.89 -1.98 -8.55
CA LEU A 154 12.31 -0.69 -8.17
C LEU A 154 11.33 -0.87 -7.02
N LYS A 155 11.53 -0.08 -5.96
CA LYS A 155 10.78 -0.11 -4.70
C LYS A 155 10.37 1.28 -4.28
N MET A 156 9.50 1.36 -3.27
CA MET A 156 8.98 2.62 -2.75
C MET A 156 9.49 2.86 -1.33
N SER A 157 10.31 3.89 -1.14
CA SER A 157 10.70 4.37 0.19
C SER A 157 9.79 5.53 0.63
N ASP A 158 9.90 5.92 1.90
CA ASP A 158 9.34 7.17 2.42
C ASP A 158 10.03 8.42 1.85
N LEU A 159 11.12 8.27 1.10
CA LEU A 159 11.81 9.33 0.39
C LEU A 159 11.53 9.33 -1.13
N GLY A 160 10.67 8.42 -1.61
CA GLY A 160 10.33 8.25 -3.03
C GLY A 160 10.76 6.92 -3.63
N LEU A 161 10.76 6.85 -4.96
CA LEU A 161 11.17 5.65 -5.70
C LEU A 161 12.66 5.36 -5.51
N PHE A 162 12.99 4.11 -5.22
CA PHE A 162 14.34 3.63 -4.99
C PHE A 162 14.70 2.53 -5.99
N ASP A 163 15.79 2.72 -6.73
CA ASP A 163 16.36 1.71 -7.63
C ASP A 163 17.32 0.82 -6.84
N GLY A 164 16.94 -0.44 -6.66
CA GLY A 164 17.72 -1.43 -5.91
C GLY A 164 18.98 -1.89 -6.65
N ASP A 165 19.04 -1.75 -7.99
CA ASP A 165 20.21 -2.12 -8.78
C ASP A 165 21.31 -1.05 -8.64
N ALA A 166 20.91 0.21 -8.74
CA ALA A 166 21.81 1.35 -8.65
C ALA A 166 21.99 1.88 -7.21
N PHE A 167 21.23 1.32 -6.26
CA PHE A 167 21.19 1.67 -4.85
C PHE A 167 21.02 3.17 -4.57
N ARG A 168 20.06 3.80 -5.25
CA ARG A 168 19.80 5.25 -5.17
C ARG A 168 18.33 5.60 -5.42
N LEU A 169 17.93 6.79 -4.97
CA LEU A 169 16.63 7.36 -5.31
C LEU A 169 16.55 7.73 -6.80
N VAL A 170 15.35 7.60 -7.37
CA VAL A 170 15.03 7.88 -8.77
C VAL A 170 14.25 9.19 -8.88
N GLY A 171 14.61 10.04 -9.84
CA GLY A 171 13.81 11.22 -10.19
C GLY A 171 13.92 12.40 -9.23
N ARG A 172 15.06 12.52 -8.53
CA ARG A 172 15.51 13.82 -8.02
C ARG A 172 16.06 14.66 -9.17
#